data_AF-A0A921TBB0-F1
#
_entry.id   AF-A0A921TBB0-F1
#
_cell.length_a   1.000
_cell.length_b   1.000
_cell.length_c   1.000
_cell.angle_alpha   90.00
_cell.angle_beta   90.00
_cell.angle_gamma   90.00
#
_symmetry.space_group_name_H-M   'P 1'
#
loop_
_entity.id
_entity.type
_entity.pdbx_description
1 polymer ?
#
loop_
_entity_poly.entity_id
_entity_poly.type
_entity_poly.pdbx_seq_one_letter_code
_entity_poly.pdbx_strand_id
1 'polypeptide(L)'
;MRHRLPAARFETPPRRSVTLEEVAADFDVILLDAYNVLNVGETPIPGAAARIAALRAAGRAVMVVSNAAGYPKPVMMARYAQPGFDFARREVVTSRKALLTHLDGHAPRRWGTMLDRTHGLEDFGARDITILGDDPASYANAEGLLLIGSGLWNATRQRLLEEALARHPRPVLVGNPDIVAPREGGLSQEPCHYEHRLADRTGITPVFLGKPFRGIYEIALSRLPAPCPPGRALMVGDTLHTDILGGRHMGFAAALVPVSARSSGLMWRRPSPGPRSCPTSSSSGSESTAADHAAASPAGHRPLQLA
;
A
#
# COMPACT_ATOMS: atom_id res chain seq x y z
N MET A 1 11.40 -1.60 -13.98
CA MET A 1 10.66 -1.66 -12.70
C MET A 1 11.34 -2.49 -11.60
N ARG A 2 11.63 -3.79 -11.76
CA ARG A 2 12.10 -4.65 -10.63
C ARG A 2 13.30 -4.10 -9.85
N HIS A 3 14.26 -3.48 -10.54
CA HIS A 3 15.45 -2.88 -9.95
C HIS A 3 15.17 -1.65 -9.04
N ARG A 4 13.98 -1.05 -9.14
CA ARG A 4 13.52 0.07 -8.30
C ARG A 4 12.73 -0.38 -7.08
N LEU A 5 12.39 -1.68 -7.00
CA LEU A 5 11.57 -2.24 -5.93
C LEU A 5 12.45 -2.92 -4.87
N PRO A 6 12.03 -2.92 -3.60
CA PRO A 6 12.76 -3.62 -2.54
C PRO A 6 12.84 -5.14 -2.77
N ALA A 7 13.81 -5.76 -2.09
CA ALA A 7 13.91 -7.22 -2.01
C ALA A 7 13.07 -7.77 -0.85
N ALA A 8 12.47 -8.94 -1.04
CA ALA A 8 11.71 -9.66 -0.03
C ALA A 8 11.82 -11.18 -0.22
N ARG A 9 11.58 -11.94 0.85
CA ARG A 9 11.64 -13.41 0.86
C ARG A 9 10.25 -14.04 0.87
N PHE A 10 10.05 -15.05 0.03
CA PHE A 10 8.78 -15.76 -0.16
C PHE A 10 8.93 -17.29 0.01
N GLU A 11 9.72 -17.72 0.99
CA GLU A 11 10.20 -19.10 1.12
C GLU A 11 9.12 -20.10 1.58
N THR A 12 8.09 -19.67 2.32
CA THR A 12 7.02 -20.56 2.80
C THR A 12 5.82 -20.55 1.84
N PRO A 13 5.23 -21.70 1.46
CA PRO A 13 4.07 -21.76 0.57
C PRO A 13 2.87 -20.97 1.12
N PRO A 14 2.00 -20.46 0.24
CA PRO A 14 0.82 -19.71 0.64
C PRO A 14 -0.22 -20.65 1.23
N ARG A 15 -0.88 -20.20 2.28
CA ARG A 15 -2.04 -20.85 2.87
C ARG A 15 -3.29 -20.12 2.42
N ARG A 16 -4.35 -20.86 2.14
CA ARG A 16 -5.69 -20.29 1.96
C ARG A 16 -6.37 -20.27 3.33
N SER A 17 -7.04 -19.16 3.64
CA SER A 17 -7.96 -19.05 4.78
C SER A 17 -9.33 -18.63 4.28
N VAL A 18 -10.35 -18.96 5.05
CA VAL A 18 -11.73 -18.59 4.73
C VAL A 18 -12.01 -17.17 5.21
N THR A 19 -11.47 -16.78 6.38
CA THR A 19 -11.74 -15.46 6.99
C THR A 19 -10.48 -14.70 7.38
N LEU A 20 -10.63 -13.38 7.59
CA LEU A 20 -9.54 -12.53 8.09
C LEU A 20 -9.24 -12.84 9.57
N GLU A 21 -10.25 -13.20 10.37
CA GLU A 21 -10.11 -13.54 11.79
C GLU A 21 -9.18 -14.72 12.01
N GLU A 22 -9.35 -15.79 11.24
CA GLU A 22 -8.50 -16.98 11.30
C GLU A 22 -7.02 -16.61 11.13
N VAL A 23 -6.74 -15.73 10.17
CA VAL A 23 -5.37 -15.29 9.90
C VAL A 23 -4.90 -14.31 10.98
N ALA A 24 -5.73 -13.34 11.35
CA ALA A 24 -5.40 -12.28 12.30
C ALA A 24 -5.18 -12.79 13.74
N ALA A 25 -5.75 -13.95 14.10
CA ALA A 25 -5.60 -14.55 15.43
C ALA A 25 -4.12 -14.75 15.85
N ASP A 26 -3.25 -14.95 14.87
CA ASP A 26 -1.81 -15.18 15.05
C ASP A 26 -0.97 -13.90 15.17
N PHE A 27 -1.56 -12.71 15.08
CA PHE A 27 -0.83 -11.44 14.98
C PHE A 27 -1.31 -10.40 15.99
N ASP A 28 -0.42 -9.53 16.45
CA ASP A 28 -0.77 -8.46 17.41
C ASP A 28 -1.20 -7.19 16.67
N VAL A 29 -0.60 -6.94 15.50
CA VAL A 29 -0.83 -5.74 14.68
C VAL A 29 -1.30 -6.14 13.29
N ILE A 30 -2.44 -5.59 12.88
CA ILE A 30 -3.01 -5.75 11.55
C ILE A 30 -2.88 -4.41 10.81
N LEU A 31 -2.05 -4.39 9.77
CA LEU A 31 -1.86 -3.28 8.85
C LEU A 31 -2.72 -3.54 7.61
N LEU A 32 -3.64 -2.65 7.30
CA LEU A 32 -4.59 -2.80 6.20
C LEU A 32 -4.28 -1.81 5.10
N ASP A 33 -4.28 -2.25 3.85
CA ASP A 33 -4.55 -1.33 2.75
C ASP A 33 -5.99 -0.79 2.83
N ALA A 34 -6.28 0.27 2.07
CA ALA A 34 -7.61 0.84 1.93
C ALA A 34 -8.34 0.34 0.68
N TYR A 35 -7.73 0.44 -0.50
CA TYR A 35 -8.42 0.17 -1.76
C TYR A 35 -8.55 -1.34 -1.99
N ASN A 36 -9.73 -1.82 -2.39
CA ASN A 36 -10.13 -3.24 -2.42
C ASN A 36 -10.02 -4.01 -1.10
N VAL A 37 -9.75 -3.33 0.03
CA VAL A 37 -9.73 -3.94 1.38
C VAL A 37 -10.79 -3.33 2.28
N LEU A 38 -10.86 -1.99 2.32
CA LEU A 38 -11.86 -1.23 3.07
C LEU A 38 -12.88 -0.57 2.15
N ASN A 39 -12.48 -0.21 0.93
CA ASN A 39 -13.31 0.51 -0.04
C ASN A 39 -12.93 0.16 -1.49
N VAL A 40 -13.89 0.24 -2.42
CA VAL A 40 -13.67 0.24 -3.87
C VAL A 40 -13.95 1.65 -4.37
N GLY A 41 -12.93 2.34 -4.89
CA GLY A 41 -13.06 3.77 -5.16
C GLY A 41 -13.39 4.56 -3.90
N GLU A 42 -14.50 5.27 -3.88
CA GLU A 42 -15.03 5.97 -2.69
C GLU A 42 -16.07 5.16 -1.93
N THR A 43 -16.50 4.03 -2.48
CA THR A 43 -17.54 3.18 -1.91
C THR A 43 -16.96 2.20 -0.88
N PRO A 44 -17.40 2.25 0.40
CA PRO A 44 -16.95 1.30 1.42
C PRO A 44 -17.38 -0.13 1.08
N ILE A 45 -16.53 -1.10 1.39
CA ILE A 45 -16.86 -2.52 1.26
C ILE A 45 -17.86 -2.88 2.39
N PRO A 46 -19.02 -3.49 2.06
CA PRO A 46 -19.99 -3.90 3.07
C PRO A 46 -19.37 -4.79 4.15
N GLY A 47 -19.67 -4.49 5.42
CA GLY A 47 -19.17 -5.24 6.57
C GLY A 47 -17.73 -4.92 7.01
N ALA A 48 -16.97 -4.13 6.23
CA ALA A 48 -15.58 -3.81 6.58
C ALA A 48 -15.46 -3.13 7.95
N ALA A 49 -16.30 -2.12 8.25
CA ALA A 49 -16.27 -1.44 9.54
C ALA A 49 -16.55 -2.38 10.72
N ALA A 50 -17.54 -3.26 10.60
CA ALA A 50 -17.85 -4.27 11.61
C ALA A 50 -16.68 -5.24 11.83
N ARG A 51 -15.99 -5.62 10.74
CA ARG A 51 -14.81 -6.49 10.78
C ARG A 51 -13.64 -5.82 11.52
N ILE A 52 -13.42 -4.52 11.29
CA ILE A 52 -12.42 -3.74 12.04
C ILE A 52 -12.76 -3.71 13.54
N ALA A 53 -14.02 -3.47 13.88
CA ALA A 53 -14.47 -3.50 15.27
C ALA A 53 -14.25 -4.88 15.92
N ALA A 54 -14.52 -5.97 15.20
CA ALA A 54 -14.28 -7.33 15.68
C ALA A 54 -12.79 -7.61 15.94
N LEU A 55 -11.89 -7.17 15.05
CA LEU A 55 -10.43 -7.27 15.27
C LEU A 55 -9.99 -6.52 16.53
N ARG A 56 -10.51 -5.31 16.75
CA ARG A 56 -10.23 -4.53 17.97
C ARG A 56 -10.74 -5.23 19.22
N ALA A 57 -11.97 -5.76 19.18
CA ALA A 57 -12.57 -6.50 20.29
C ALA A 57 -11.76 -7.78 20.64
N ALA A 58 -11.12 -8.38 19.64
CA ALA A 58 -10.18 -9.48 19.81
C ALA A 58 -8.76 -9.06 20.27
N GLY A 59 -8.58 -7.81 20.72
CA GLY A 59 -7.34 -7.28 21.27
C GLY A 59 -6.28 -6.92 20.23
N ARG A 60 -6.63 -6.83 18.95
CA ARG A 60 -5.67 -6.54 17.86
C ARG A 60 -5.52 -5.04 17.67
N ALA A 61 -4.28 -4.58 17.53
CA ALA A 61 -4.02 -3.22 17.08
C ALA A 61 -4.26 -3.14 15.56
N VAL A 62 -5.06 -2.18 15.13
CA VAL A 62 -5.43 -2.02 13.72
C VAL A 62 -4.92 -0.69 13.19
N MET A 63 -4.22 -0.74 12.06
CA MET A 63 -3.67 0.43 11.37
C MET A 63 -4.05 0.39 9.89
N VAL A 64 -4.35 1.53 9.29
CA VAL A 64 -4.47 1.68 7.84
C VAL A 64 -3.14 2.20 7.28
N VAL A 65 -2.60 1.54 6.27
CA VAL A 65 -1.40 1.94 5.53
C VAL A 65 -1.74 2.01 4.05
N SER A 66 -1.97 3.22 3.54
CA SER A 66 -2.50 3.45 2.19
C SER A 66 -1.56 4.30 1.33
N ASN A 67 -1.47 3.98 0.04
CA ASN A 67 -0.77 4.79 -0.96
C ASN A 67 -1.58 6.01 -1.47
N ALA A 68 -2.68 6.34 -0.79
CA ALA A 68 -3.47 7.53 -1.05
C ALA A 68 -2.71 8.83 -0.72
N ALA A 69 -2.04 9.42 -1.71
CA ALA A 69 -1.35 10.70 -1.57
C ALA A 69 -2.20 11.93 -1.95
N GLY A 70 -3.32 11.71 -2.65
CA GLY A 70 -4.15 12.78 -3.21
C GLY A 70 -4.83 13.63 -2.13
N TYR A 71 -5.43 13.00 -1.12
CA TYR A 71 -6.26 13.72 -0.15
C TYR A 71 -5.51 14.11 1.14
N PRO A 72 -5.75 15.34 1.63
CA PRO A 72 -5.38 15.80 2.94
C PRO A 72 -5.93 14.92 4.05
N LYS A 73 -5.18 14.86 5.15
CA LYS A 73 -5.52 14.02 6.30
C LYS A 73 -6.96 14.23 6.82
N PRO A 74 -7.47 15.46 7.02
CA PRO A 74 -8.85 15.66 7.50
C PRO A 74 -9.90 15.08 6.55
N VAL A 75 -9.74 15.28 5.24
CA VAL A 75 -10.64 14.76 4.20
C VAL A 75 -10.65 13.24 4.24
N MET A 76 -9.47 12.60 4.33
CA MET A 76 -9.36 11.15 4.42
C MET A 76 -10.04 10.59 5.68
N MET A 77 -9.88 11.25 6.84
CA MET A 77 -10.55 10.81 8.07
C MET A 77 -12.08 10.93 7.98
N ALA A 78 -12.60 11.99 7.35
CA ALA A 78 -14.04 12.15 7.14
C ALA A 78 -14.61 11.02 6.25
N ARG A 79 -13.88 10.63 5.20
CA ARG A 79 -14.26 9.51 4.32
C ARG A 79 -14.35 8.17 5.06
N TYR A 80 -13.48 7.93 6.03
CA TYR A 80 -13.58 6.73 6.88
C TYR A 80 -14.72 6.82 7.90
N ALA A 81 -14.96 7.99 8.47
CA ALA A 81 -16.03 8.15 9.47
C ALA A 81 -17.43 7.94 8.89
N GLN A 82 -17.68 8.39 7.65
CA GLN A 82 -19.00 8.29 7.01
C GLN A 82 -19.61 6.88 7.00
N PRO A 83 -18.90 5.81 6.60
CA PRO A 83 -19.42 4.45 6.65
C PRO A 83 -19.27 3.75 8.01
N GLY A 84 -18.93 4.49 9.07
CA GLY A 84 -18.88 3.98 10.43
C GLY A 84 -17.54 3.39 10.87
N PHE A 85 -16.43 3.63 10.16
CA PHE A 85 -15.12 3.31 10.73
C PHE A 85 -14.77 4.28 11.86
N ASP A 86 -14.22 3.75 12.95
CA ASP A 86 -13.89 4.49 14.18
C ASP A 86 -12.39 4.83 14.30
N PHE A 87 -11.65 4.85 13.17
CA PHE A 87 -10.21 5.02 13.20
C PHE A 87 -9.79 6.33 13.88
N ALA A 88 -8.88 6.23 14.85
CA ALA A 88 -8.18 7.38 15.38
C ALA A 88 -7.22 7.95 14.32
N ARG A 89 -6.95 9.26 14.36
CA ARG A 89 -6.05 9.93 13.41
C ARG A 89 -4.67 9.27 13.30
N ARG A 90 -4.14 8.75 14.42
CA ARG A 90 -2.85 8.05 14.48
C ARG A 90 -2.86 6.72 13.73
N GLU A 91 -4.01 6.04 13.68
CA GLU A 91 -4.15 4.70 13.13
C GLU A 91 -4.14 4.68 11.60
N VAL A 92 -4.39 5.83 10.98
CA VAL A 92 -4.34 5.96 9.52
C VAL A 92 -3.02 6.62 9.09
N VAL A 93 -2.20 5.89 8.35
CA VAL A 93 -0.96 6.37 7.71
C VAL A 93 -1.14 6.32 6.21
N THR A 94 -1.01 7.48 5.58
CA THR A 94 -1.02 7.58 4.11
C THR A 94 0.37 7.90 3.61
N SER A 95 0.63 7.56 2.35
CA SER A 95 1.82 7.98 1.64
C SER A 95 1.93 9.51 1.53
N ARG A 96 0.81 10.27 1.54
CA ARG A 96 0.84 11.73 1.72
C ARG A 96 1.60 12.13 2.99
N LYS A 97 1.36 11.43 4.10
CA LYS A 97 2.07 11.71 5.35
C LYS A 97 3.55 11.32 5.26
N ALA A 98 3.88 10.22 4.58
CA ALA A 98 5.28 9.87 4.32
C ALA A 98 5.98 10.97 3.50
N LEU A 99 5.31 11.49 2.47
CA LEU A 99 5.78 12.63 1.69
C LEU A 99 5.98 13.89 2.54
N LEU A 100 4.97 14.31 3.30
CA LEU A 100 5.08 15.51 4.14
C LEU A 100 6.22 15.38 5.15
N THR A 101 6.38 14.21 5.76
CA THR A 101 7.48 13.93 6.70
C THR A 101 8.84 14.00 6.00
N HIS A 102 8.95 13.52 4.76
CA HIS A 102 10.15 13.68 3.96
C HIS A 102 10.42 15.15 3.66
N LEU A 103 9.40 15.92 3.26
CA LEU A 103 9.53 17.36 3.00
C LEU A 103 9.92 18.18 4.24
N ASP A 104 9.45 17.80 5.44
CA ASP A 104 9.84 18.45 6.71
C ASP A 104 11.35 18.31 7.00
N GLY A 105 11.99 17.26 6.49
CA GLY A 105 13.42 16.99 6.70
C GLY A 105 14.36 17.60 5.66
N HIS A 106 13.86 18.40 4.70
CA HIS A 106 14.65 18.93 3.59
C HIS A 106 14.47 20.44 3.42
N ALA A 107 15.46 21.07 2.77
CA ALA A 107 15.41 22.49 2.46
C ALA A 107 14.17 22.85 1.62
N PRO A 108 13.54 24.02 1.87
CA PRO A 108 12.42 24.51 1.06
C PRO A 108 12.75 24.57 -0.43
N ARG A 109 11.75 24.26 -1.28
CA ARG A 109 11.84 24.27 -2.74
C ARG A 109 10.50 24.69 -3.32
N ARG A 110 10.52 25.23 -4.54
CA ARG A 110 9.32 25.35 -5.39
C ARG A 110 8.99 23.98 -5.97
N TRP A 111 7.81 23.43 -5.66
CA TRP A 111 7.42 22.10 -6.11
C TRP A 111 6.35 22.18 -7.21
N GLY A 112 6.54 21.43 -8.29
CA GLY A 112 5.49 21.16 -9.27
C GLY A 112 4.77 19.85 -8.93
N THR A 113 3.44 19.82 -8.88
CA THR A 113 2.67 18.62 -8.55
C THR A 113 1.74 18.16 -9.68
N MET A 114 1.59 16.85 -9.85
CA MET A 114 0.59 16.23 -10.76
C MET A 114 -0.85 16.33 -10.24
N LEU A 115 -1.03 16.70 -8.96
CA LEU A 115 -2.32 16.77 -8.32
C LEU A 115 -3.25 17.75 -9.04
N ASP A 116 -4.55 17.44 -9.09
CA ASP A 116 -5.55 18.41 -9.55
C ASP A 116 -6.09 19.28 -8.41
N ARG A 117 -6.83 20.33 -8.77
CA ARG A 117 -7.36 21.33 -7.82
C ARG A 117 -8.42 20.78 -6.86
N THR A 118 -9.00 19.61 -7.13
CA THR A 118 -10.12 19.05 -6.34
C THR A 118 -9.65 18.34 -5.08
N HIS A 119 -8.35 18.01 -4.99
CA HIS A 119 -7.82 17.18 -3.93
C HIS A 119 -7.25 17.96 -2.73
N GLY A 120 -7.11 19.28 -2.81
CA GLY A 120 -6.66 20.12 -1.69
C GLY A 120 -5.15 20.09 -1.42
N LEU A 121 -4.61 21.23 -0.99
CA LEU A 121 -3.20 21.44 -0.66
C LEU A 121 -2.97 21.94 0.77
N GLU A 122 -4.02 22.00 1.60
CA GLU A 122 -4.00 22.69 2.89
C GLU A 122 -2.97 22.14 3.88
N ASP A 123 -2.68 20.84 3.84
CA ASP A 123 -1.70 20.21 4.72
C ASP A 123 -0.25 20.30 4.21
N PHE A 124 -0.02 20.91 3.04
CA PHE A 124 1.31 21.36 2.62
C PHE A 124 1.73 22.66 3.33
N GLY A 125 0.80 23.41 3.91
CA GLY A 125 1.07 24.63 4.67
C GLY A 125 1.63 25.75 3.79
N ALA A 126 2.67 26.45 4.27
CA ALA A 126 3.29 27.59 3.57
C ALA A 126 4.27 27.18 2.44
N ARG A 127 4.26 25.92 2.01
CA ARG A 127 5.14 25.44 0.94
C ARG A 127 4.73 26.00 -0.41
N ASP A 128 5.71 26.35 -1.23
CA ASP A 128 5.48 26.75 -2.61
C ASP A 128 5.18 25.52 -3.47
N ILE A 129 3.89 25.24 -3.66
CA ILE A 129 3.38 24.13 -4.47
C ILE A 129 2.57 24.67 -5.64
N THR A 130 3.01 24.37 -6.85
CA THR A 130 2.32 24.69 -8.10
C THR A 130 1.71 23.43 -8.72
N ILE A 131 0.40 23.45 -8.97
CA ILE A 131 -0.28 22.41 -9.74
C ILE A 131 0.12 22.52 -11.21
N LEU A 132 0.69 21.46 -11.76
CA LEU A 132 1.16 21.42 -13.15
C LEU A 132 -0.01 21.19 -14.10
N GLY A 133 -0.25 22.16 -14.99
CA GLY A 133 -1.22 22.08 -16.07
C GLY A 133 -0.53 21.94 -17.43
N ASP A 134 -1.06 22.65 -18.42
CA ASP A 134 -0.58 22.57 -19.81
C ASP A 134 0.41 23.69 -20.17
N ASP A 135 0.79 24.53 -19.19
CA ASP A 135 1.79 25.60 -19.34
C ASP A 135 3.23 25.08 -19.10
N PRO A 136 4.12 25.10 -20.11
CA PRO A 136 5.51 24.67 -19.97
C PRO A 136 6.33 25.49 -18.96
N ALA A 137 5.99 26.77 -18.73
CA ALA A 137 6.74 27.64 -17.82
C ALA A 137 6.64 27.15 -16.36
N SER A 138 5.47 26.63 -15.97
CA SER A 138 5.25 26.01 -14.66
C SER A 138 6.20 24.84 -14.38
N TYR A 139 6.49 24.00 -15.38
CA TYR A 139 7.46 22.90 -15.27
C TYR A 139 8.90 23.42 -15.19
N ALA A 140 9.23 24.48 -15.94
CA ALA A 140 10.56 25.07 -15.91
C ALA A 140 10.89 25.70 -14.55
N ASN A 141 9.91 26.36 -13.92
CA ASN A 141 10.07 27.07 -12.65
C ASN A 141 10.19 26.16 -11.42
N ALA A 142 9.68 24.93 -11.49
CA ALA A 142 9.70 23.97 -10.38
C ALA A 142 11.12 23.49 -10.07
N GLU A 143 11.53 23.49 -8.80
CA GLU A 143 12.84 23.01 -8.32
C GLU A 143 12.81 21.53 -7.89
N GLY A 144 11.62 20.94 -7.87
CA GLY A 144 11.35 19.54 -7.60
C GLY A 144 9.93 19.16 -8.00
N LEU A 145 9.66 17.86 -8.17
CA LEU A 145 8.39 17.35 -8.66
C LEU A 145 7.72 16.42 -7.65
N LEU A 146 6.40 16.53 -7.51
CA LEU A 146 5.56 15.71 -6.63
C LEU A 146 4.56 14.90 -7.48
N LEU A 147 4.74 13.59 -7.49
CA LEU A 147 3.90 12.63 -8.20
C LEU A 147 2.96 11.97 -7.16
N ILE A 148 1.85 12.65 -6.85
CA ILE A 148 0.97 12.34 -5.71
C ILE A 148 -0.51 12.11 -6.06
N GLY A 149 -0.85 12.26 -7.33
CA GLY A 149 -2.18 12.02 -7.89
C GLY A 149 -2.10 12.19 -9.41
N SER A 150 -3.03 11.59 -10.14
CA SER A 150 -2.98 11.55 -11.61
C SER A 150 -4.34 11.69 -12.27
N GLY A 151 -5.38 12.12 -11.53
CA GLY A 151 -6.77 12.13 -11.99
C GLY A 151 -7.01 12.90 -13.30
N LEU A 152 -6.29 14.01 -13.49
CA LEU A 152 -6.33 14.81 -14.73
C LEU A 152 -5.01 14.73 -15.53
N TRP A 153 -4.13 13.78 -15.22
CA TRP A 153 -2.87 13.64 -15.92
C TRP A 153 -3.06 13.00 -17.30
N ASN A 154 -2.30 13.46 -18.29
CA ASN A 154 -2.45 13.01 -19.67
C ASN A 154 -1.11 12.98 -20.41
N ALA A 155 -1.13 12.46 -21.64
CA ALA A 155 0.08 12.32 -22.46
C ALA A 155 0.79 13.66 -22.77
N THR A 156 0.06 14.77 -22.86
CA THR A 156 0.65 16.10 -23.10
C THR A 156 1.42 16.58 -21.88
N ARG A 157 0.81 16.53 -20.69
CA ARG A 157 1.47 16.88 -19.43
C ARG A 157 2.66 16.00 -19.13
N GLN A 158 2.55 14.70 -19.46
CA GLN A 158 3.66 13.77 -19.36
C GLN A 158 4.85 14.17 -20.26
N ARG A 159 4.61 14.57 -21.51
CA ARG A 159 5.68 15.05 -22.40
C ARG A 159 6.35 16.32 -21.87
N LEU A 160 5.56 17.30 -21.42
CA LEU A 160 6.08 18.53 -20.82
C LEU A 160 6.98 18.24 -19.61
N LEU A 161 6.55 17.33 -18.74
CA LEU A 161 7.33 16.88 -17.59
C LEU A 161 8.65 16.21 -18.01
N GLU A 162 8.59 15.26 -18.93
CA GLU A 162 9.76 14.55 -19.46
C GLU A 162 10.77 15.52 -20.11
N GLU A 163 10.29 16.46 -20.93
CA GLU A 163 11.14 17.46 -21.60
C GLU A 163 11.76 18.46 -20.62
N ALA A 164 11.02 18.89 -19.60
CA ALA A 164 11.54 19.77 -18.56
C ALA A 164 12.63 19.08 -17.72
N LEU A 165 12.44 17.79 -17.42
CA LEU A 165 13.36 16.99 -16.64
C LEU A 165 14.60 16.53 -17.43
N ALA A 166 14.46 16.26 -18.72
CA ALA A 166 15.60 15.99 -19.60
C ALA A 166 16.51 17.21 -19.77
N ARG A 167 15.94 18.42 -19.84
CA ARG A 167 16.71 19.68 -19.94
C ARG A 167 17.38 20.06 -18.63
N HIS A 168 16.69 19.87 -17.50
CA HIS A 168 17.19 20.23 -16.18
C HIS A 168 16.75 19.19 -15.15
N PRO A 169 17.60 18.17 -14.89
CA PRO A 169 17.34 17.15 -13.90
C PRO A 169 17.17 17.76 -12.50
N ARG A 170 16.14 17.32 -11.78
CA ARG A 170 15.84 17.77 -10.42
C ARG A 170 15.05 16.68 -9.68
N PRO A 171 14.92 16.73 -8.33
CA PRO A 171 14.30 15.66 -7.57
C PRO A 171 12.86 15.39 -7.97
N VAL A 172 12.51 14.10 -8.05
CA VAL A 172 11.16 13.60 -8.31
C VAL A 172 10.74 12.74 -7.12
N LEU A 173 9.74 13.21 -6.37
CA LEU A 173 9.17 12.49 -5.24
C LEU A 173 7.85 11.83 -5.65
N VAL A 174 7.75 10.53 -5.40
CA VAL A 174 6.61 9.70 -5.79
C VAL A 174 5.84 9.34 -4.53
N GLY A 175 4.79 10.10 -4.25
CA GLY A 175 3.91 9.87 -3.11
C GLY A 175 2.85 8.82 -3.38
N ASN A 176 2.58 8.42 -4.62
CA ASN A 176 1.77 7.23 -4.89
C ASN A 176 2.55 6.24 -5.78
N PRO A 177 3.20 5.23 -5.18
CA PRO A 177 3.92 4.19 -5.90
C PRO A 177 3.05 3.13 -6.60
N ASP A 178 1.72 3.24 -6.58
CA ASP A 178 0.84 2.33 -7.31
C ASP A 178 0.88 2.61 -8.82
N ILE A 179 0.83 1.55 -9.63
CA ILE A 179 0.71 1.69 -11.10
C ILE A 179 -0.76 1.89 -11.49
N VAL A 180 -1.66 1.18 -10.81
CA VAL A 180 -3.10 1.28 -11.01
C VAL A 180 -3.81 1.19 -9.66
N ALA A 181 -5.01 1.77 -9.57
CA ALA A 181 -5.88 1.61 -8.41
C ALA A 181 -7.32 1.29 -8.85
N PRO A 182 -8.07 0.54 -8.03
CA PRO A 182 -9.48 0.25 -8.29
C PRO A 182 -10.37 1.47 -8.04
N ARG A 183 -11.28 1.71 -8.98
CA ARG A 183 -12.37 2.68 -8.95
C ARG A 183 -13.69 1.99 -9.33
N GLU A 184 -14.81 2.64 -9.08
CA GLU A 184 -16.15 2.11 -9.38
C GLU A 184 -16.31 1.71 -10.86
N GLY A 185 -15.66 2.45 -11.78
CA GLY A 185 -15.71 2.21 -13.22
C GLY A 185 -14.56 1.38 -13.80
N GLY A 186 -13.66 0.83 -12.98
CA GLY A 186 -12.49 0.07 -13.45
C GLY A 186 -11.19 0.52 -12.79
N LEU A 187 -10.06 0.34 -13.49
CA LEU A 187 -8.74 0.71 -12.97
C LEU A 187 -8.35 2.14 -13.41
N SER A 188 -7.95 2.99 -12.47
CA SER A 188 -7.27 4.26 -12.77
C SER A 188 -5.78 4.04 -12.98
N GLN A 189 -5.16 4.88 -13.82
CA GLN A 189 -3.70 4.99 -13.90
C GLN A 189 -3.20 5.89 -12.77
N GLU A 190 -2.31 5.36 -11.95
CA GLU A 190 -1.75 6.05 -10.80
C GLU A 190 -0.35 6.62 -11.10
N PRO A 191 0.22 7.53 -10.28
CA PRO A 191 1.46 8.23 -10.62
C PRO A 191 2.64 7.34 -11.01
N CYS A 192 2.76 6.13 -10.45
CA CYS A 192 3.83 5.20 -10.79
C CYS A 192 3.72 4.64 -12.22
N HIS A 193 2.52 4.66 -12.82
CA HIS A 193 2.32 4.36 -14.25
C HIS A 193 3.17 5.29 -15.13
N TYR A 194 3.19 6.58 -14.79
CA TYR A 194 3.90 7.61 -15.53
C TYR A 194 5.37 7.72 -15.11
N GLU A 195 5.64 7.53 -13.82
CA GLU A 195 6.97 7.61 -13.22
C GLU A 195 7.96 6.65 -13.88
N HIS A 196 7.62 5.37 -14.03
CA HIS A 196 8.59 4.38 -14.51
C HIS A 196 9.10 4.73 -15.92
N ARG A 197 8.20 5.18 -16.78
CA ARG A 197 8.52 5.69 -18.10
C ARG A 197 9.37 6.97 -18.02
N LEU A 198 9.03 7.90 -17.13
CA LEU A 198 9.78 9.12 -16.91
C LEU A 198 11.23 8.80 -16.52
N ALA A 199 11.44 7.92 -15.54
CA ALA A 199 12.76 7.52 -15.08
C ALA A 199 13.59 6.85 -16.19
N ASP A 200 12.97 5.96 -16.97
CA ASP A 200 13.65 5.29 -18.10
C ASP A 200 14.06 6.28 -19.21
N ARG A 201 13.26 7.33 -19.45
CA ARG A 201 13.54 8.33 -20.51
C ARG A 201 14.50 9.44 -20.09
N THR A 202 14.54 9.78 -18.81
CA THR A 202 15.31 10.93 -18.30
C THR A 202 16.55 10.52 -17.51
N GLY A 203 16.67 9.25 -17.13
CA GLY A 203 17.73 8.78 -16.22
C GLY A 203 17.55 9.22 -14.77
N ILE A 204 16.45 9.91 -14.44
CA ILE A 204 16.16 10.34 -13.08
C ILE A 204 15.93 9.14 -12.18
N THR A 205 16.55 9.18 -11.00
CA THR A 205 16.26 8.24 -9.93
C THR A 205 15.20 8.85 -9.01
N PRO A 206 13.93 8.39 -9.07
CA PRO A 206 12.86 8.87 -8.21
C PRO A 206 13.08 8.48 -6.73
N VAL A 207 12.47 9.24 -5.83
CA VAL A 207 12.34 8.86 -4.41
C VAL A 207 10.89 8.45 -4.14
N PHE A 208 10.68 7.19 -3.76
CA PHE A 208 9.35 6.66 -3.49
C PHE A 208 8.98 6.77 -2.01
N LEU A 209 7.77 7.27 -1.75
CA LEU A 209 7.27 7.62 -0.42
C LEU A 209 5.91 6.96 -0.21
N GLY A 210 5.90 5.63 -0.12
CA GLY A 210 4.71 4.81 0.05
C GLY A 210 5.06 3.31 0.08
N LYS A 211 4.08 2.42 0.10
CA LYS A 211 4.28 0.98 -0.06
C LYS A 211 4.81 0.69 -1.47
N PRO A 212 5.73 -0.26 -1.68
CA PRO A 212 6.26 -1.25 -0.73
C PRO A 212 7.46 -0.77 0.11
N PHE A 213 7.77 0.53 0.14
CA PHE A 213 9.00 1.06 0.74
C PHE A 213 8.88 1.20 2.26
N ARG A 214 10.00 1.01 2.95
CA ARG A 214 10.09 0.93 4.42
C ARG A 214 9.49 2.11 5.17
N GLY A 215 9.70 3.34 4.68
CA GLY A 215 9.38 4.57 5.43
C GLY A 215 7.91 4.70 5.84
N ILE A 216 6.96 4.26 5.00
CA ILE A 216 5.53 4.34 5.36
C ILE A 216 5.18 3.37 6.51
N TYR A 217 5.81 2.20 6.53
CA TYR A 217 5.61 1.20 7.58
C TYR A 217 6.26 1.63 8.89
N GLU A 218 7.45 2.24 8.84
CA GLU A 218 8.10 2.80 10.03
C GLU A 218 7.23 3.89 10.69
N ILE A 219 6.61 4.77 9.90
CA ILE A 219 5.66 5.78 10.39
C ILE A 219 4.43 5.12 11.05
N ALA A 220 3.96 3.98 10.52
CA ALA A 220 2.84 3.25 11.12
C ALA A 220 3.24 2.58 12.43
N LEU A 221 4.36 1.86 12.45
CA LEU A 221 4.85 1.17 13.64
C LEU A 221 5.22 2.14 14.76
N SER A 222 5.77 3.33 14.44
CA SER A 222 6.14 4.34 15.45
C SER A 222 4.94 4.95 16.18
N ARG A 223 3.71 4.69 15.72
CA ARG A 223 2.46 5.17 16.34
C ARG A 223 1.78 4.14 17.20
N LEU A 224 2.30 2.91 17.23
CA LEU A 224 1.82 1.88 18.13
C LEU A 224 2.19 2.26 19.58
N PRO A 225 1.33 1.90 20.55
CA PRO A 225 1.62 2.17 21.96
C PRO A 225 2.80 1.33 22.49
N ALA A 226 3.10 0.21 21.83
CA ALA A 226 4.22 -0.66 22.16
C ALA A 226 4.91 -1.15 20.87
N PRO A 227 6.23 -1.44 20.91
CA PRO A 227 6.93 -2.03 19.79
C PRO A 227 6.32 -3.36 19.35
N CYS A 228 6.20 -3.57 18.03
CA CYS A 228 5.72 -4.83 17.47
C CYS A 228 6.86 -5.56 16.75
N PRO A 229 7.21 -6.79 17.16
CA PRO A 229 8.13 -7.62 16.40
C PRO A 229 7.59 -7.88 14.98
N PRO A 230 8.41 -7.83 13.91
CA PRO A 230 7.92 -8.01 12.54
C PRO A 230 7.10 -9.30 12.33
N GLY A 231 7.49 -10.40 12.98
CA GLY A 231 6.76 -11.68 12.89
C GLY A 231 5.37 -11.68 13.54
N ARG A 232 5.01 -10.63 14.28
CA ARG A 232 3.70 -10.42 14.93
C ARG A 232 2.84 -9.39 14.20
N ALA A 233 3.30 -8.86 13.07
CA ALA A 233 2.53 -7.97 12.20
C ALA A 233 2.02 -8.70 10.95
N LEU A 234 0.81 -8.36 10.53
CA LEU A 234 0.18 -8.82 9.29
C LEU A 234 -0.11 -7.62 8.39
N MET A 235 0.42 -7.62 7.16
CA MET A 235 -0.02 -6.71 6.10
C MET A 235 -1.13 -7.37 5.28
N VAL A 236 -2.29 -6.75 5.22
CA VAL A 236 -3.45 -7.19 4.44
C VAL A 236 -3.65 -6.22 3.28
N GLY A 237 -3.65 -6.71 2.06
CA GLY A 237 -3.77 -5.88 0.86
C GLY A 237 -4.21 -6.66 -0.37
N ASP A 238 -4.56 -5.96 -1.43
CA ASP A 238 -5.01 -6.58 -2.69
C ASP A 238 -3.88 -6.68 -3.74
N THR A 239 -2.77 -5.97 -3.51
CA THR A 239 -1.77 -5.73 -4.54
C THR A 239 -0.44 -6.42 -4.22
N LEU A 240 0.02 -7.27 -5.16
CA LEU A 240 1.27 -8.03 -4.98
C LEU A 240 2.52 -7.15 -4.88
N HIS A 241 2.63 -6.11 -5.71
CA HIS A 241 3.85 -5.31 -5.85
C HIS A 241 4.00 -4.21 -4.79
N THR A 242 2.93 -3.87 -4.06
CA THR A 242 2.94 -2.86 -3.00
C THR A 242 2.68 -3.49 -1.64
N ASP A 243 1.52 -4.10 -1.42
CA ASP A 243 1.13 -4.63 -0.11
C ASP A 243 1.91 -5.89 0.26
N ILE A 244 1.86 -6.90 -0.60
CA ILE A 244 2.46 -8.20 -0.31
C ILE A 244 3.98 -8.08 -0.35
N LEU A 245 4.53 -7.41 -1.36
CA LEU A 245 5.96 -7.13 -1.41
C LEU A 245 6.42 -6.29 -0.22
N GLY A 246 5.69 -5.23 0.14
CA GLY A 246 6.05 -4.32 1.24
C GLY A 246 5.98 -5.00 2.60
N GLY A 247 4.89 -5.72 2.89
CA GLY A 247 4.77 -6.51 4.13
C GLY A 247 5.92 -7.51 4.27
N ARG A 248 6.23 -8.26 3.21
CA ARG A 248 7.33 -9.23 3.22
C ARG A 248 8.70 -8.56 3.29
N HIS A 249 8.89 -7.39 2.68
CA HIS A 249 10.12 -6.60 2.77
C HIS A 249 10.39 -6.15 4.22
N MET A 250 9.33 -5.84 4.98
CA MET A 250 9.42 -5.49 6.39
C MET A 250 9.57 -6.72 7.32
N GLY A 251 9.44 -7.93 6.79
CA GLY A 251 9.46 -9.16 7.58
C GLY A 251 8.11 -9.53 8.20
N PHE A 252 7.03 -8.85 7.81
CA PHE A 252 5.66 -9.13 8.27
C PHE A 252 5.08 -10.38 7.59
N ALA A 253 4.08 -11.00 8.21
CA ALA A 253 3.17 -11.84 7.42
C ALA A 253 2.43 -10.95 6.40
N ALA A 254 2.03 -11.55 5.29
CA ALA A 254 1.25 -10.84 4.27
C ALA A 254 0.05 -11.69 3.82
N ALA A 255 -1.11 -11.06 3.73
CA ALA A 255 -2.36 -11.64 3.27
C ALA A 255 -2.90 -10.86 2.07
N LEU A 256 -3.09 -11.58 0.97
CA LEU A 256 -3.62 -11.09 -0.29
C LEU A 256 -5.14 -11.29 -0.33
N VAL A 257 -5.87 -10.17 -0.42
CA VAL A 257 -7.30 -10.12 -0.71
C VAL A 257 -7.49 -10.24 -2.23
N PRO A 258 -8.13 -11.30 -2.76
CA PRO A 258 -8.30 -11.46 -4.19
C PRO A 258 -9.29 -10.47 -4.78
N VAL A 259 -8.94 -9.87 -5.92
CA VAL A 259 -9.82 -8.98 -6.69
C VAL A 259 -10.64 -9.81 -7.69
N SER A 260 -11.67 -10.58 -7.25
CA SER A 260 -12.69 -11.18 -8.15
C SER A 260 -13.76 -12.02 -7.42
N ALA A 261 -15.02 -11.84 -7.84
CA ALA A 261 -16.24 -12.55 -7.40
C ALA A 261 -16.26 -14.08 -7.60
N ARG A 262 -15.19 -14.68 -8.16
CA ARG A 262 -15.05 -16.15 -8.34
C ARG A 262 -13.91 -16.78 -7.52
N SER A 263 -13.21 -15.98 -6.72
CA SER A 263 -12.06 -16.45 -5.93
C SER A 263 -12.38 -16.26 -4.44
N SER A 264 -13.16 -17.17 -3.87
CA SER A 264 -13.43 -17.18 -2.44
C SER A 264 -12.20 -17.66 -1.67
N GLY A 265 -11.53 -16.75 -0.95
CA GLY A 265 -10.50 -17.08 0.05
C GLY A 265 -9.32 -16.11 0.12
N LEU A 266 -8.88 -15.78 1.33
CA LEU A 266 -7.68 -14.98 1.58
C LEU A 266 -6.43 -15.85 1.37
N MET A 267 -5.45 -15.37 0.62
CA MET A 267 -4.19 -16.09 0.40
C MET A 267 -3.06 -15.45 1.20
N TRP A 268 -2.47 -16.15 2.17
CA TRP A 268 -1.52 -15.54 3.10
C TRP A 268 -0.26 -16.38 3.34
N ARG A 269 0.82 -15.72 3.80
CA ARG A 269 2.11 -16.36 4.11
C ARG A 269 2.68 -15.83 5.42
N ARG A 270 3.22 -16.73 6.24
CA ARG A 270 4.06 -16.38 7.40
C ARG A 270 5.47 -15.97 6.96
N PRO A 271 6.19 -15.17 7.76
CA PRO A 271 7.63 -15.08 7.63
C PRO A 271 8.29 -16.43 7.90
N SER A 272 9.35 -16.72 7.15
CA SER A 272 10.28 -17.77 7.54
C SER A 272 10.75 -17.50 8.98
N PRO A 273 10.84 -18.51 9.85
CA PRO A 273 11.57 -18.34 11.08
C PRO A 273 13.00 -17.91 10.69
N GLY A 274 13.46 -16.77 11.22
CA GLY A 274 14.87 -16.39 11.11
C GLY A 274 15.76 -17.51 11.64
N PRO A 275 17.06 -17.55 11.32
CA PRO A 275 17.94 -18.59 11.83
C PRO A 275 17.82 -18.65 13.34
N ARG A 276 17.20 -19.72 13.84
CA ARG A 276 17.25 -20.06 15.26
C ARG A 276 18.72 -20.40 15.50
N SER A 277 19.37 -19.67 16.40
CA SER A 277 20.57 -20.19 17.04
C SER A 277 20.14 -21.42 17.84
N CYS A 278 20.16 -22.59 17.19
CA CYS A 278 19.92 -23.87 17.85
C CYS A 278 21.27 -24.43 18.31
N PRO A 279 21.42 -24.77 19.60
CA PRO A 279 22.44 -25.70 20.04
C PRO A 279 22.16 -27.07 19.41
N THR A 280 23.21 -27.69 18.89
CA THR A 280 23.18 -29.02 18.28
C THR A 280 22.79 -30.09 19.29
N SER A 281 21.81 -30.93 18.94
CA SER A 281 21.87 -32.36 19.27
C SER A 281 20.97 -33.17 18.34
N SER A 282 21.59 -34.23 17.82
CA SER A 282 21.13 -35.33 16.96
C SER A 282 19.94 -36.13 17.50
N SER A 283 19.09 -36.66 16.60
CA SER A 283 19.02 -38.11 16.29
C SER A 283 17.79 -38.51 15.46
N SER A 284 18.06 -39.11 14.29
CA SER A 284 17.48 -40.32 13.66
C SER A 284 15.97 -40.65 13.61
N GLY A 285 15.55 -41.08 12.40
CA GLY A 285 14.48 -42.08 12.12
C GLY A 285 13.13 -41.50 11.71
N SER A 286 12.34 -42.04 10.78
CA SER A 286 12.44 -43.05 9.72
C SER A 286 11.19 -42.90 8.84
N GLU A 287 11.22 -43.44 7.63
CA GLU A 287 10.21 -43.40 6.56
C GLU A 287 8.82 -43.95 6.92
N SER A 288 7.77 -43.50 6.22
CA SER A 288 6.67 -44.36 5.72
C SER A 288 5.68 -43.59 4.82
N THR A 289 5.03 -44.34 3.94
CA THR A 289 4.44 -44.10 2.62
C THR A 289 2.90 -43.98 2.56
N ALA A 290 2.41 -43.59 1.35
CA ALA A 290 1.10 -43.86 0.72
C ALA A 290 -0.12 -43.07 1.26
N ALA A 291 -0.77 -42.19 0.48
CA ALA A 291 -1.64 -42.39 -0.70
C ALA A 291 -2.99 -43.06 -0.35
N ASP A 292 -4.10 -42.30 -0.47
CA ASP A 292 -5.33 -42.84 -1.04
C ASP A 292 -6.33 -41.78 -1.52
N HIS A 293 -7.06 -42.16 -2.57
CA HIS A 293 -8.08 -41.40 -3.30
C HIS A 293 -9.46 -41.46 -2.62
N ALA A 294 -10.28 -40.41 -2.78
CA ALA A 294 -11.73 -40.56 -2.94
C ALA A 294 -12.35 -39.30 -3.58
N ALA A 295 -13.12 -39.52 -4.64
CA ALA A 295 -13.94 -38.54 -5.33
C ALA A 295 -15.35 -38.46 -4.69
N ALA A 296 -15.95 -37.27 -4.67
CA ALA A 296 -17.40 -37.09 -4.55
C ALA A 296 -17.86 -35.88 -5.37
N SER A 297 -18.91 -36.11 -6.15
CA SER A 297 -19.54 -35.26 -7.16
C SER A 297 -20.54 -34.24 -6.55
N PRO A 298 -21.17 -33.35 -7.36
CA PRO A 298 -21.34 -31.94 -7.00
C PRO A 298 -22.66 -31.65 -6.30
N ALA A 299 -22.60 -30.83 -5.24
CA ALA A 299 -23.76 -30.15 -4.68
C ALA A 299 -23.62 -28.65 -4.96
N GLY A 300 -24.60 -28.09 -5.69
CA GLY A 300 -24.61 -26.69 -6.11
C GLY A 300 -24.44 -25.73 -4.93
N HIS A 301 -23.55 -24.75 -5.06
CA HIS A 301 -23.29 -23.75 -4.04
C HIS A 301 -23.34 -22.34 -4.63
N ARG A 302 -24.13 -21.49 -3.98
CA ARG A 302 -24.23 -20.05 -4.19
C ARG A 302 -22.86 -19.38 -3.93
N PRO A 303 -22.52 -18.28 -4.62
CA PRO A 303 -21.25 -17.58 -4.41
C PRO A 303 -21.16 -16.94 -3.02
N LEU A 304 -20.05 -17.18 -2.33
CA LEU A 304 -19.69 -16.62 -1.01
C LEU A 304 -18.74 -15.42 -1.19
N GLN A 305 -19.18 -14.26 -0.72
CA GLN A 305 -18.43 -12.99 -0.62
C GLN A 305 -18.25 -12.67 0.86
N LEU A 306 -17.03 -12.35 1.32
CA LEU A 306 -16.72 -11.62 2.58
C LEU A 306 -17.73 -11.78 3.76
N ALA A 307 -18.24 -12.99 3.94
CA ALA A 307 -19.12 -13.41 5.02
C ALA A 307 -18.28 -14.32 5.90
#